data_AF-A0A372F2A9-F1
#
_entry.id   AF-A0A372F2A9-F1
#
_cell.length_a   1.000
_cell.length_b   1.000
_cell.length_c   1.000
_cell.angle_alpha   90.00
_cell.angle_beta   90.00
_cell.angle_gamma   90.00
#
_symmetry.space_group_name_H-M   'P 1'
#
loop_
_entity.id
_entity.type
_entity.pdbx_description
1 polymer ?
#
loop_
_entity_poly.entity_id
_entity_poly.type
_entity_poly.pdbx_seq_one_letter_code
_entity_poly.pdbx_strand_id
1 'polypeptide(L)'
;MIPQRDVRFLQQRAFQIYVNGGGQNEVKSMLIEAGGNNQEAEEYAQKFKEDFAFFNAESVRKEKKDAPLGLIVGAIMLFGGILMAAISYVFTEGIVVILYGFILAGAIIFFRALIAQNRKV
;
A
#
# COMPACT_ATOMS: atom_id res chain seq x y z
N MET A 1 27.08 14.77 -15.40
CA MET A 1 25.76 15.43 -15.49
C MET A 1 24.75 14.35 -15.81
N ILE A 2 23.93 13.99 -14.83
CA ILE A 2 22.89 12.97 -14.98
C ILE A 2 21.79 13.52 -15.91
N PRO A 3 21.42 12.83 -17.00
CA PRO A 3 20.33 13.27 -17.87
C PRO A 3 19.01 13.31 -17.09
N GLN A 4 18.22 14.39 -17.21
CA GLN A 4 16.92 14.51 -16.53
C GLN A 4 15.96 13.34 -16.79
N ARG A 5 16.08 12.69 -17.95
CA ARG A 5 15.28 11.52 -18.34
C ARG A 5 15.53 10.31 -17.43
N ASP A 6 16.74 10.20 -16.89
CA ASP A 6 17.16 9.04 -16.09
C ASP A 6 16.95 9.26 -14.59
N VAL A 7 16.73 10.50 -14.16
CA VAL A 7 16.53 10.84 -12.73
C VAL A 7 15.35 10.08 -12.13
N ARG A 8 14.23 9.92 -12.86
CA ARG A 8 13.07 9.16 -12.38
C ARG A 8 13.38 7.67 -12.24
N PHE A 9 14.15 7.11 -13.18
CA PHE A 9 14.57 5.72 -13.13
C PHE A 9 15.54 5.47 -11.96
N LEU A 10 16.49 6.38 -11.77
CA LEU A 10 17.44 6.35 -10.65
C LEU A 10 16.73 6.53 -9.30
N GLN A 11 15.71 7.40 -9.23
CA GLN A 11 14.87 7.55 -8.04
C GLN A 11 14.12 6.27 -7.70
N GLN A 12 13.50 5.61 -8.69
CA GLN A 12 12.83 4.31 -8.47
C GLN A 12 13.78 3.24 -7.98
N ARG A 13 14.99 3.17 -8.57
CA ARG A 13 16.03 2.23 -8.15
C ARG A 13 16.55 2.56 -6.76
N ALA A 14 16.71 3.83 -6.40
CA ALA A 14 17.08 4.27 -5.06
C ALA A 14 16.02 3.87 -4.03
N PHE A 15 14.73 4.00 -4.37
CA PHE A 15 13.63 3.56 -3.50
C PHE A 15 13.68 2.04 -3.28
N GLN A 16 13.96 1.24 -4.31
CA GLN A 16 14.13 -0.20 -4.15
C GLN A 16 15.29 -0.55 -3.20
N ILE A 17 16.42 0.17 -3.30
CA ILE A 17 17.55 0.01 -2.38
C ILE A 17 17.10 0.28 -0.94
N TYR A 18 16.39 1.41 -0.69
CA TYR A 18 15.90 1.74 0.64
C TYR A 18 14.85 0.74 1.17
N VAL A 19 13.96 0.23 0.32
CA VAL A 19 12.97 -0.80 0.70
C VAL A 19 13.66 -2.10 1.12
N ASN A 20 14.78 -2.45 0.46
CA ASN A 20 15.55 -3.66 0.77
C ASN A 20 16.48 -3.50 1.99
N GLY A 21 16.40 -2.37 2.71
CA GLY A 21 17.26 -2.08 3.87
C GLY A 21 18.63 -1.49 3.50
N GLY A 22 18.83 -1.15 2.24
CA GLY A 22 20.05 -0.53 1.74
C GLY A 22 20.23 0.92 2.21
N GLY A 23 21.47 1.37 2.16
CA GLY A 23 21.89 2.66 2.72
C GLY A 23 22.12 3.75 1.67
N GLN A 24 22.27 4.99 2.14
CA GLN A 24 22.59 6.14 1.27
C GLN A 24 23.90 5.93 0.48
N ASN A 25 24.86 5.17 1.03
CA ASN A 25 26.11 4.84 0.34
C ASN A 25 25.91 3.97 -0.91
N GLU A 26 24.96 3.03 -0.89
CA GLU A 26 24.62 2.19 -2.05
C GLU A 26 23.86 2.99 -3.12
N VAL A 27 23.07 3.97 -2.69
CA VAL A 27 22.42 4.91 -3.63
C VAL A 27 23.46 5.81 -4.29
N LYS A 28 24.47 6.29 -3.54
CA LYS A 28 25.58 7.07 -4.10
C LYS A 28 26.39 6.26 -5.11
N SER A 29 26.74 5.01 -4.81
CA SER A 29 27.49 4.17 -5.75
C SER A 29 26.70 3.96 -7.04
N MET A 30 25.39 3.70 -6.94
CA MET A 30 24.50 3.57 -8.10
C MET A 30 24.42 4.86 -8.93
N LEU A 31 24.44 6.04 -8.30
CA LEU A 31 24.45 7.34 -8.99
C LEU A 31 25.78 7.64 -9.68
N ILE A 32 26.91 7.22 -9.08
CA ILE A 32 28.23 7.35 -9.68
C ILE A 32 28.37 6.40 -10.88
N GLU A 33 27.89 5.16 -10.76
CA GLU A 33 27.84 4.18 -11.86
C GLU A 33 26.99 4.67 -13.05
N ALA A 34 25.95 5.46 -12.78
CA ALA A 34 25.11 6.07 -13.79
C ALA A 34 25.74 7.30 -14.50
N GLY A 35 27.00 7.64 -14.19
CA GLY A 35 27.71 8.77 -14.78
C GLY A 35 27.53 10.10 -14.03
N GLY A 36 27.03 10.06 -12.79
CA GLY A 36 27.00 11.20 -11.88
C GLY A 36 28.40 11.54 -11.36
N ASN A 37 28.66 12.83 -11.11
CA ASN A 37 29.85 13.25 -10.38
C ASN A 37 29.64 13.09 -8.85
N ASN A 38 30.71 13.14 -8.06
CA ASN A 38 30.61 12.93 -6.60
C ASN A 38 29.73 13.96 -5.88
N GLN A 39 29.66 15.20 -6.35
CA GLN A 39 28.82 16.25 -5.75
C GLN A 39 27.33 16.05 -6.09
N GLU A 40 27.02 15.77 -7.35
CA GLU A 40 25.68 15.42 -7.83
C GLU A 40 25.18 14.16 -7.12
N ALA A 41 26.01 13.12 -6.98
CA ALA A 41 25.64 11.88 -6.30
C ALA A 41 25.28 12.10 -4.83
N GLU A 42 26.01 12.98 -4.12
CA GLU A 42 25.69 13.35 -2.74
C GLU A 42 24.33 14.05 -2.65
N GLU A 43 24.12 15.06 -3.48
CA GLU A 43 22.90 15.88 -3.51
C GLU A 43 21.67 15.03 -3.86
N TYR A 44 21.76 14.21 -4.92
CA TYR A 44 20.66 13.34 -5.34
C TYR A 44 20.40 12.21 -4.34
N ALA A 45 21.44 11.62 -3.73
CA ALA A 45 21.25 10.58 -2.72
C ALA A 45 20.51 11.12 -1.49
N GLN A 46 20.83 12.35 -1.08
CA GLN A 46 20.13 13.01 0.02
C GLN A 46 18.69 13.34 -0.34
N LYS A 47 18.47 13.92 -1.53
CA LYS A 47 17.13 14.21 -2.03
C LYS A 47 16.25 12.96 -2.12
N PHE A 48 16.76 11.86 -2.65
CA PHE A 48 16.01 10.61 -2.75
C PHE A 48 15.69 9.99 -1.39
N LYS A 49 16.56 10.19 -0.40
CA LYS A 49 16.28 9.77 0.98
C LYS A 49 15.11 10.54 1.58
N GLU A 50 15.09 11.86 1.38
CA GLU A 50 13.99 12.72 1.84
C GLU A 50 12.69 12.39 1.14
N ASP A 51 12.72 12.20 -0.19
CA ASP A 51 11.57 11.77 -0.98
C ASP A 51 11.04 10.41 -0.50
N PHE A 52 11.93 9.45 -0.20
CA PHE A 52 11.54 8.14 0.33
C PHE A 52 10.89 8.25 1.71
N ALA A 53 11.47 9.05 2.61
CA ALA A 53 10.90 9.30 3.93
C ALA A 53 9.51 9.95 3.83
N PHE A 54 9.34 10.92 2.94
CA PHE A 54 8.06 11.57 2.67
C PHE A 54 7.04 10.57 2.11
N PHE A 55 7.41 9.77 1.12
CA PHE A 55 6.53 8.76 0.52
C PHE A 55 6.12 7.69 1.54
N ASN A 56 7.03 7.25 2.40
CA ASN A 56 6.74 6.29 3.45
C ASN A 56 5.78 6.89 4.51
N ALA A 57 6.01 8.15 4.89
CA ALA A 57 5.09 8.85 5.80
C ALA A 57 3.69 9.05 5.18
N GLU A 58 3.61 9.38 3.89
CA GLU A 58 2.35 9.59 3.18
C GLU A 58 1.58 8.29 2.97
N SER A 59 2.25 7.19 2.60
CA SER A 59 1.63 5.86 2.48
C SER A 59 1.06 5.39 3.81
N VAL A 60 1.81 5.54 4.91
CA VAL A 60 1.31 5.28 6.28
C VAL A 60 0.10 6.19 6.60
N ARG A 61 0.09 7.45 6.13
CA ARG A 61 -1.04 8.36 6.34
C ARG A 61 -2.28 7.98 5.52
N LYS A 62 -2.11 7.47 4.29
CA LYS A 62 -3.21 6.97 3.45
C LYS A 62 -3.81 5.71 4.05
N GLU A 63 -2.98 4.74 4.44
CA GLU A 63 -3.46 3.54 5.17
C GLU A 63 -4.22 3.92 6.45
N LYS A 64 -3.80 4.98 7.15
CA LYS A 64 -4.52 5.50 8.32
C LYS A 64 -5.92 6.02 8.01
N LYS A 65 -6.13 6.66 6.86
CA LYS A 65 -7.42 7.22 6.43
C LYS A 65 -8.35 6.17 5.82
N ASP A 66 -7.79 5.16 5.15
CA ASP A 66 -8.58 4.16 4.43
C ASP A 66 -9.04 3.00 5.34
N ALA A 67 -8.33 2.72 6.42
CA ALA A 67 -8.72 1.72 7.42
C ALA A 67 -10.16 1.86 7.96
N PRO A 68 -10.64 3.05 8.41
CA PRO A 68 -12.03 3.19 8.86
C PRO A 68 -13.06 3.00 7.74
N LEU A 69 -12.75 3.42 6.51
CA LEU A 69 -13.61 3.22 5.34
C LEU A 69 -13.74 1.73 5.00
N GLY A 70 -12.63 0.98 5.03
CA GLY A 70 -12.63 -0.47 4.82
C GLY A 70 -13.44 -1.22 5.87
N LEU A 71 -13.42 -0.79 7.13
CA LEU A 71 -14.25 -1.37 8.20
C LEU A 71 -15.74 -1.14 7.95
N ILE A 72 -16.14 0.07 7.57
CA ILE A 72 -17.54 0.40 7.30
C ILE A 72 -18.06 -0.38 6.10
N VAL A 73 -17.33 -0.38 4.99
CA VAL A 73 -17.73 -1.11 3.77
C VAL A 73 -17.77 -2.62 4.02
N GLY A 74 -16.75 -3.16 4.70
CA GLY A 74 -16.69 -4.56 5.08
C GLY A 74 -17.86 -4.98 5.98
N ALA A 75 -18.20 -4.14 6.98
CA ALA A 75 -19.32 -4.39 7.88
C ALA A 75 -20.67 -4.35 7.14
N ILE A 76 -20.89 -3.37 6.26
CA ILE A 76 -22.13 -3.28 5.47
C ILE A 76 -22.28 -4.51 4.56
N MET A 77 -21.22 -4.94 3.90
CA MET A 77 -21.25 -6.15 3.05
C MET A 77 -21.50 -7.42 3.87
N LEU A 78 -20.87 -7.56 5.04
CA LEU A 78 -21.07 -8.71 5.94
C LEU A 78 -22.50 -8.79 6.45
N PHE A 79 -22.98 -7.71 7.08
CA PHE A 79 -24.33 -7.68 7.64
C PHE A 79 -25.39 -7.73 6.54
N GLY A 80 -25.22 -6.99 5.45
CA GLY A 80 -26.12 -7.02 4.31
C GLY A 80 -26.17 -8.39 3.62
N GLY A 81 -25.02 -9.04 3.45
CA GLY A 81 -24.91 -10.39 2.91
C GLY A 81 -25.58 -11.44 3.79
N ILE A 82 -25.37 -11.38 5.11
CA ILE A 82 -26.02 -12.28 6.08
C ILE A 82 -27.55 -12.06 6.08
N LEU A 83 -28.01 -10.81 6.08
CA LEU A 83 -29.43 -10.47 6.09
C LEU A 83 -30.13 -10.97 4.81
N MET A 84 -29.52 -10.72 3.65
CA MET A 84 -30.00 -11.23 2.36
C MET A 84 -30.00 -12.76 2.30
N ALA A 85 -28.97 -13.42 2.85
CA ALA A 85 -28.93 -14.88 2.92
C ALA A 85 -30.03 -15.44 3.82
N ALA A 86 -30.32 -14.81 4.96
CA ALA A 86 -31.40 -15.20 5.85
C ALA A 86 -32.78 -15.03 5.19
N ILE A 87 -33.01 -13.89 4.51
CA ILE A 87 -34.23 -13.65 3.75
C ILE A 87 -34.36 -14.71 2.63
N SER A 88 -33.31 -14.90 1.84
CA SER A 88 -33.33 -15.88 0.75
C SER A 88 -33.59 -17.30 1.27
N TYR A 89 -33.00 -17.71 2.38
CA TYR A 89 -33.25 -19.02 2.98
C TYR A 89 -34.73 -19.23 3.38
N VAL A 90 -35.42 -18.17 3.83
CA VAL A 90 -36.84 -18.24 4.21
C VAL A 90 -37.79 -18.22 3.00
N PHE A 91 -37.43 -17.49 1.93
CA PHE A 91 -38.33 -17.23 0.80
C PHE A 91 -38.03 -18.04 -0.48
N THR A 92 -36.82 -18.59 -0.60
CA THR A 92 -36.34 -19.34 -1.75
C THR A 92 -35.65 -20.58 -1.21
N GLU A 93 -36.27 -21.75 -1.33
CA GLU A 93 -35.77 -23.05 -0.83
C GLU A 93 -34.45 -23.54 -1.49
N GLY A 94 -33.62 -22.63 -2.02
CA GLY A 94 -32.39 -22.92 -2.76
C GLY A 94 -31.18 -22.14 -2.24
N ILE A 95 -30.04 -22.82 -2.17
CA ILE A 95 -28.75 -22.29 -1.72
C ILE A 95 -28.21 -21.28 -2.75
N VAL A 96 -28.22 -19.98 -2.40
CA VAL A 96 -27.71 -18.92 -3.28
C VAL A 96 -26.21 -18.73 -3.06
N VAL A 97 -25.40 -19.44 -3.86
CA VAL A 97 -23.91 -19.39 -3.84
C VAL A 97 -23.35 -17.96 -3.93
N ILE A 98 -24.05 -17.05 -4.62
CA ILE A 98 -23.65 -15.64 -4.77
C ILE A 98 -23.65 -14.90 -3.43
N LEU A 99 -24.56 -15.22 -2.50
CA LEU A 99 -24.66 -14.55 -1.21
C LEU A 99 -23.49 -14.93 -0.29
N TYR A 100 -23.05 -16.19 -0.33
CA TYR A 100 -21.84 -16.62 0.36
C TYR A 100 -20.58 -15.93 -0.18
N GLY A 101 -20.53 -15.66 -1.49
CA GLY A 101 -19.45 -14.86 -2.10
C GLY A 101 -19.38 -13.44 -1.55
N PHE A 102 -20.53 -12.78 -1.37
CA PHE A 102 -20.61 -11.44 -0.76
C PHE A 102 -20.18 -11.43 0.70
N ILE A 103 -20.61 -12.43 1.48
CA ILE A 103 -20.20 -12.59 2.89
C ILE A 103 -18.69 -12.78 3.00
N LEU A 104 -18.12 -13.63 2.13
CA LEU A 104 -16.70 -13.95 2.15
C LEU A 104 -15.84 -12.76 1.72
N ALA A 105 -16.25 -12.03 0.68
CA ALA A 105 -15.59 -10.79 0.25
C ALA A 105 -15.69 -9.70 1.34
N GLY A 106 -16.87 -9.52 1.95
CA GLY A 106 -17.08 -8.60 3.07
C GLY A 106 -16.20 -8.93 4.27
N ALA A 107 -16.07 -10.22 4.61
CA ALA A 107 -15.20 -10.69 5.69
C ALA A 107 -13.72 -10.40 5.40
N ILE A 108 -13.22 -10.69 4.19
CA ILE A 108 -11.83 -10.41 3.81
C ILE A 108 -11.52 -8.91 3.94
N ILE A 109 -12.40 -8.05 3.45
CA ILE A 109 -12.23 -6.59 3.53
C ILE A 109 -12.26 -6.12 4.98
N PHE A 110 -13.22 -6.61 5.77
CA PHE A 110 -13.37 -6.26 7.18
C PHE A 110 -12.15 -6.67 8.01
N PHE A 111 -11.70 -7.92 7.90
CA PHE A 111 -10.53 -8.40 8.65
C PHE A 111 -9.24 -7.69 8.23
N ARG A 112 -9.03 -7.42 6.93
CA ARG A 112 -7.89 -6.61 6.49
C ARG A 112 -7.90 -5.21 7.09
N ALA A 113 -9.06 -4.56 7.10
CA ALA A 113 -9.21 -3.23 7.68
C ALA A 113 -9.03 -3.23 9.22
N LEU A 114 -9.49 -4.29 9.90
CA LEU A 114 -9.32 -4.48 11.34
C LEU A 114 -7.85 -4.72 11.73
N ILE A 115 -7.09 -5.50 10.95
CA ILE A 115 -5.65 -5.69 11.15
C ILE A 115 -4.90 -4.36 10.93
N ALA A 116 -5.25 -3.60 9.88
CA ALA A 116 -4.68 -2.28 9.62
C ALA A 116 -5.01 -1.25 10.73
N GLN A 117 -6.14 -1.43 11.44
CA GLN A 117 -6.48 -0.63 12.61
C GLN A 117 -5.72 -1.11 13.87
N ASN A 118 -5.60 -2.41 14.10
CA ASN A 118 -4.98 -2.99 15.31
C ASN A 118 -3.44 -2.95 15.30
N ARG A 119 -2.77 -2.87 14.14
CA ARG A 119 -1.34 -2.52 14.07
C ARG A 119 -1.01 -1.14 14.68
N LYS A 120 -2.02 -0.39 15.13
CA LYS A 120 -1.92 0.91 15.79
C LYS A 120 -1.98 0.85 17.33
N VAL A 121 -2.17 -0.33 17.95
CA VAL A 121 -2.11 -0.56 19.41
C VAL A 121 -0.82 -1.29 19.76
#